data_AF-A0A356SH11-F1
#
_entry.id   AF-A0A356SH11-F1
#
_cell.length_a   1.000
_cell.length_b   1.000
_cell.length_c   1.000
_cell.angle_alpha   90.00
_cell.angle_beta   90.00
_cell.angle_gamma   90.00
#
_symmetry.space_group_name_H-M   'P 1'
#
loop_
_entity.id
_entity.type
_entity.pdbx_description
1 polymer ?
#
loop_
_entity_poly.entity_id
_entity_poly.type
_entity_poly.pdbx_seq_one_letter_code
_entity_poly.pdbx_strand_id
1 'polypeptide(L)'
;NTINTDSGAAWIAQELNSLGQPNDVAVIWGSQLSPANVEMINAATDQRRMHVIWIGTQGPTMSLSFDDADAQVRASLSYITALAMARIVESHLFST
;
A
#
# COMPACT_ATOMS: atom_id res chain seq x y z
N ASN A 1 -6.38 -22.21 1.52
CA ASN A 1 -7.25 -21.10 1.92
C ASN A 1 -6.91 -19.92 1.03
N THR A 2 -7.42 -19.92 -0.20
CA THR A 2 -7.15 -18.88 -1.20
C THR A 2 -8.07 -17.72 -0.91
N ILE A 3 -7.57 -16.73 -0.15
CA ILE A 3 -8.22 -15.42 -0.09
C ILE A 3 -8.26 -14.93 -1.54
N ASN A 4 -9.44 -14.63 -2.07
CA ASN A 4 -9.61 -14.20 -3.45
C ASN A 4 -9.02 -12.79 -3.57
N THR A 5 -7.70 -12.70 -3.77
CA THR A 5 -6.88 -11.48 -3.73
C THR A 5 -7.43 -10.38 -4.63
N ASP A 6 -8.10 -10.77 -5.72
CA ASP A 6 -8.68 -9.87 -6.69
C ASP A 6 -9.93 -9.16 -6.15
N SER A 7 -10.69 -9.83 -5.27
CA SER A 7 -11.80 -9.18 -4.54
C SER A 7 -11.29 -8.16 -3.51
N GLY A 8 -10.11 -8.40 -2.93
CA GLY A 8 -9.47 -7.47 -1.99
C GLY A 8 -9.00 -6.18 -2.69
N ALA A 9 -8.32 -6.31 -3.84
CA ALA A 9 -7.89 -5.17 -4.63
C ALA A 9 -9.08 -4.34 -5.16
N ALA A 10 -10.14 -5.01 -5.61
CA ALA A 10 -11.37 -4.34 -6.06
C ALA A 10 -12.03 -3.55 -4.91
N TRP A 11 -12.10 -4.12 -3.71
CA TRP A 11 -12.62 -3.42 -2.54
C TRP A 11 -11.75 -2.21 -2.17
N ILE A 12 -10.41 -2.35 -2.15
CA ILE A 12 -9.49 -1.22 -1.90
C ILE A 12 -9.71 -0.10 -2.92
N ALA A 13 -9.79 -0.43 -4.22
CA ALA A 13 -10.01 0.54 -5.27
C ALA A 13 -11.36 1.27 -5.11
N GLN A 14 -12.40 0.57 -4.67
CA GLN A 14 -13.71 1.17 -4.36
C GLN A 14 -13.62 2.15 -3.18
N GLU A 15 -12.94 1.78 -2.11
CA GLU A 15 -12.77 2.64 -0.93
C GLU A 15 -11.96 3.90 -1.25
N LEU A 16 -10.86 3.74 -1.99
CA LEU A 16 -10.03 4.87 -2.45
C LEU A 16 -10.85 5.86 -3.27
N ASN A 17 -11.68 5.36 -4.19
CA ASN A 17 -12.56 6.21 -4.99
C ASN A 17 -13.66 6.89 -4.18
N SER A 18 -14.12 6.25 -3.11
CA SER A 18 -15.21 6.77 -2.27
C SER A 18 -14.70 7.81 -1.27
N LEU A 19 -13.55 7.57 -0.65
CA LEU A 19 -13.05 8.35 0.48
C LEU A 19 -11.89 9.29 0.13
N GLY A 20 -10.98 8.87 -0.75
CA GLY A 20 -9.73 9.57 -1.01
C GLY A 20 -9.94 10.98 -1.57
N GLN A 21 -9.14 11.95 -1.16
CA GLN A 21 -9.18 13.33 -1.64
C GLN A 21 -7.90 13.69 -2.40
N PRO A 22 -7.93 14.73 -3.24
CA PRO A 22 -6.71 15.25 -3.87
C PRO A 22 -5.65 15.62 -2.82
N ASN A 23 -4.40 15.19 -3.08
CA ASN A 23 -3.23 15.34 -2.21
C ASN A 23 -3.22 14.48 -0.94
N ASP A 24 -4.20 13.60 -0.73
CA ASP A 24 -4.08 12.56 0.31
C ASP A 24 -2.92 11.61 -0.02
N VAL A 25 -2.39 10.95 1.01
CA VAL A 25 -1.36 9.92 0.87
C VAL A 25 -1.97 8.55 1.12
N ALA A 26 -1.96 7.70 0.10
CA ALA A 26 -2.24 6.28 0.23
C ALA A 26 -0.95 5.51 0.48
N VAL A 27 -0.92 4.68 1.53
CA VAL A 27 0.18 3.74 1.78
C VAL A 27 -0.36 2.33 1.60
N ILE A 28 0.18 1.61 0.61
CA ILE A 28 -0.30 0.29 0.21
C ILE A 28 0.71 -0.77 0.64
N TRP A 29 0.37 -1.53 1.68
CA TRP A 29 1.13 -2.71 2.08
C TRP A 29 0.60 -3.93 1.33
N GLY A 30 1.41 -4.45 0.41
CA GLY A 30 1.06 -5.63 -0.39
C GLY A 30 2.23 -6.60 -0.43
N SER A 31 2.06 -7.81 0.11
CA SER A 31 3.09 -8.86 0.05
C SER A 31 2.92 -9.83 -1.12
N GLN A 32 1.72 -9.87 -1.72
CA GLN A 32 1.33 -10.81 -2.77
C GLN A 32 0.33 -10.17 -3.75
N LEU A 33 0.55 -8.91 -4.16
CA LEU A 33 -0.29 -8.29 -5.18
C LEU A 33 0.16 -8.75 -6.58
N SER A 34 -0.82 -9.18 -7.39
CA SER A 34 -0.58 -9.39 -8.81
C SER A 34 -0.38 -8.06 -9.52
N PRO A 35 0.29 -8.02 -10.69
CA PRO A 35 0.42 -6.80 -11.48
C PRO A 35 -0.94 -6.14 -11.81
N ALA A 36 -1.96 -6.95 -12.08
CA ALA A 36 -3.32 -6.47 -12.33
C ALA A 36 -3.94 -5.77 -11.10
N ASN A 37 -3.69 -6.31 -9.90
CA ASN A 37 -4.17 -5.70 -8.66
C ASN A 37 -3.43 -4.40 -8.35
N VAL A 38 -2.13 -4.32 -8.64
CA VAL A 38 -1.35 -3.08 -8.52
C VAL A 38 -1.91 -2.01 -9.47
N GLU A 39 -2.13 -2.36 -10.74
CA GLU A 39 -2.67 -1.43 -11.73
C GLU A 39 -4.07 -0.93 -11.34
N MET A 40 -4.95 -1.82 -10.86
CA MET A 40 -6.30 -1.47 -10.41
C MET A 40 -6.28 -0.46 -9.26
N ILE A 41 -5.44 -0.70 -8.25
CA ILE A 41 -5.31 0.20 -7.09
C ILE A 41 -4.69 1.53 -7.54
N ASN A 42 -3.65 1.49 -8.39
CA ASN A 42 -3.01 2.70 -8.91
C ASN A 42 -3.97 3.57 -9.72
N ALA A 43 -4.83 2.96 -10.54
CA ALA A 43 -5.84 3.69 -11.30
C ALA A 43 -6.82 4.42 -10.37
N ALA A 44 -7.23 3.81 -9.26
CA ALA A 44 -8.12 4.44 -8.28
C ALA A 44 -7.45 5.63 -7.57
N THR A 45 -6.18 5.49 -7.18
CA THR A 45 -5.43 6.59 -6.55
C THR A 45 -5.18 7.75 -7.52
N ASP A 46 -4.87 7.44 -8.78
CA ASP A 46 -4.64 8.44 -9.83
C ASP A 46 -5.91 9.24 -10.13
N GLN A 47 -7.07 8.57 -10.20
CA GLN A 47 -8.37 9.23 -10.38
C GLN A 47 -8.66 10.27 -9.29
N ARG A 48 -8.22 10.00 -8.06
CA ARG A 48 -8.40 10.89 -6.91
C ARG A 48 -7.24 11.86 -6.70
N ARG A 49 -6.20 11.82 -7.54
CA ARG A 49 -4.97 12.63 -7.44
C ARG A 49 -4.30 12.50 -6.07
N MET A 50 -4.21 11.27 -5.58
CA MET A 50 -3.51 10.94 -4.33
C MET A 50 -2.03 10.69 -4.61
N HIS A 51 -1.20 10.87 -3.58
CA HIS A 51 0.16 10.35 -3.58
C HIS A 51 0.15 8.91 -3.08
N VAL A 52 0.99 8.04 -3.67
CA VAL A 52 0.99 6.61 -3.33
C VAL A 52 2.39 6.13 -3.00
N ILE A 53 2.50 5.40 -1.88
CA ILE A 53 3.69 4.69 -1.45
C ILE A 53 3.39 3.20 -1.39
N TRP A 54 4.17 2.40 -2.10
CA TRP A 54 4.02 0.94 -2.16
C TRP A 54 5.03 0.27 -1.23
N ILE A 55 4.57 -0.66 -0.41
CA ILE A 55 5.41 -1.34 0.58
C ILE A 55 5.26 -2.85 0.46
N GLY A 56 6.38 -3.56 0.31
CA GLY A 56 6.44 -5.00 0.11
C GLY A 56 6.14 -5.45 -1.32
N THR A 57 5.70 -4.55 -2.20
CA THR A 57 5.50 -4.81 -3.62
C THR A 57 6.09 -3.66 -4.42
N GLN A 58 6.58 -3.96 -5.62
CA GLN A 58 6.92 -2.92 -6.58
C GLN A 58 5.63 -2.34 -7.17
N GLY A 59 5.46 -1.02 -7.04
CA GLY A 59 4.38 -0.27 -7.68
C GLY A 59 4.90 0.75 -8.71
N PRO A 60 4.00 1.49 -9.38
CA PRO A 60 4.36 2.45 -10.43
C PRO A 60 5.04 3.72 -9.90
N THR A 61 4.83 4.03 -8.63
CA THR A 61 5.38 5.20 -7.94
C THR A 61 6.43 4.78 -6.91
N MET A 62 6.69 5.63 -5.91
CA MET A 62 7.62 5.33 -4.81
C MET A 62 7.32 3.97 -4.17
N SER A 63 8.33 3.11 -4.14
CA SER A 63 8.20 1.74 -3.65
C SER A 63 9.35 1.38 -2.71
N LEU A 64 9.03 0.69 -1.63
CA LEU A 64 9.96 -0.09 -0.81
C LEU A 64 9.60 -1.56 -1.00
N SER A 65 10.22 -2.22 -1.97
CA SER A 65 9.93 -3.61 -2.31
C SER A 65 10.83 -4.58 -1.54
N PHE A 66 10.33 -5.81 -1.37
CA PHE A 66 11.04 -6.93 -0.75
C PHE A 66 10.98 -8.15 -1.67
N ASP A 67 11.27 -7.94 -2.96
CA ASP A 67 10.99 -8.92 -4.01
C ASP A 67 11.86 -10.18 -3.89
N ASP A 68 13.05 -10.04 -3.31
CA ASP A 68 13.99 -11.14 -3.02
C ASP A 68 13.57 -11.99 -1.81
N ALA A 69 12.61 -11.53 -1.00
CA ALA A 69 12.12 -12.25 0.16
C ALA A 69 10.95 -13.17 -0.22
N ASP A 70 10.87 -14.34 0.41
CA ASP A 70 9.67 -15.17 0.31
C ASP A 70 8.43 -14.41 0.84
N ALA A 71 7.24 -14.92 0.52
CA ALA A 71 6.01 -14.19 0.80
C ALA A 71 5.72 -13.99 2.30
N GLN A 72 6.20 -14.89 3.17
CA GLN A 72 6.01 -14.79 4.62
C GLN A 72 6.97 -13.75 5.22
N VAL A 73 8.24 -13.78 4.81
CA VAL A 73 9.24 -12.79 5.22
C VAL A 73 8.85 -11.41 4.72
N ARG A 74 8.41 -11.30 3.46
CA ARG A 74 7.90 -10.06 2.87
C ARG A 74 6.70 -9.50 3.64
N ALA A 75 5.72 -10.33 4.01
CA ALA A 75 4.61 -9.90 4.85
C ALA A 75 5.08 -9.39 6.23
N SER A 76 6.07 -10.05 6.84
CA SER A 76 6.65 -9.65 8.12
C SER A 76 7.38 -8.31 8.02
N LEU A 77 8.16 -8.10 6.95
CA LEU A 77 8.84 -6.83 6.66
C LEU A 77 7.83 -5.71 6.41
N SER A 78 6.78 -5.95 5.60
CA SER A 78 5.68 -5.00 5.41
C SER A 78 5.03 -4.62 6.75
N TYR A 79 4.78 -5.58 7.64
CA TYR A 79 4.24 -5.28 8.97
C TYR A 79 5.18 -4.41 9.82
N ILE A 80 6.48 -4.73 9.84
CA ILE A 80 7.49 -3.95 10.57
C ILE A 80 7.55 -2.51 10.05
N THR A 81 7.47 -2.30 8.73
CA THR A 81 7.45 -0.95 8.16
C THR A 81 6.21 -0.16 8.55
N ALA A 82 5.04 -0.79 8.69
CA ALA A 82 3.83 -0.12 9.16
C ALA A 82 4.02 0.39 10.60
N LEU A 83 4.62 -0.44 11.47
CA LEU A 83 4.95 -0.04 12.84
C LEU A 83 5.98 1.09 12.87
N ALA A 84 7.04 0.99 12.06
CA ALA A 84 8.08 2.01 11.97
C ALA A 84 7.51 3.34 11.47
N MET A 85 6.66 3.32 10.44
CA MET A 85 6.01 4.50 9.89
C MET A 85 5.11 5.17 10.93
N ALA A 86 4.31 4.41 11.68
CA ALA A 86 3.49 4.95 12.76
C ALA A 86 4.33 5.70 13.81
N ARG A 87 5.48 5.12 14.22
CA ARG A 87 6.41 5.76 15.16
C ARG A 87 7.08 7.02 14.59
N ILE A 88 7.43 7.00 13.30
CA ILE A 88 8.02 8.17 12.62
C ILE A 88 6.99 9.30 12.61
N VAL A 89 5.76 9.02 12.18
CA VAL A 89 4.67 10.00 12.18
C VAL A 89 4.41 10.54 13.58
N GLU A 90 4.34 9.67 14.58
CA GLU A 90 4.16 10.04 15.98
C GLU A 90 5.28 10.97 16.45
N SER A 91 6.54 10.57 16.24
CA SER A 91 7.69 11.39 16.63
C SER A 91 7.72 12.74 15.89
N HIS A 92 7.39 12.77 14.60
CA HIS A 92 7.50 13.98 13.82
C HIS A 92 6.39 14.99 14.14
N LEU A 93 5.19 14.51 14.45
CA LEU A 93 4.03 15.37 14.71
C LEU A 93 3.88 15.74 16.19
N PHE A 94 4.33 14.87 17.11
CA PHE A 94 4.03 15.02 18.53
C PHE A 94 5.26 15.04 19.45
N SER A 95 6.48 14.84 18.94
CA SER A 95 7.66 15.07 19.79
C SER A 95 7.83 16.56 20.06
N THR A 96 8.05 16.88 21.33
CA THR A 96 8.26 18.24 21.87
C THR A 96 9.74 18.52 22.01
#